data_AF-A0A059WT67-F1
#
_entry.id   AF-A0A059WT67-F1
#
_cell.length_a   1.000
_cell.length_b   1.000
_cell.length_c   1.000
_cell.angle_alpha   90.00
_cell.angle_beta   90.00
_cell.angle_gamma   90.00
#
_symmetry.space_group_name_H-M   'P 1'
#
loop_
_entity.id
_entity.type
_entity.pdbx_description
1 polymer ?
#
loop_
_entity_poly.entity_id
_entity_poly.type
_entity_poly.pdbx_seq_one_letter_code
_entity_poly.pdbx_strand_id
1 'polypeptide(L)'
;VRELRGELLALETLAATLDWPQERQHGGDFLLARKVAPYIDRAYEELMLFGEHTWGLDVKSTIKRVFGESFREARQTEPYLRLEESWRAKAAYVDRAEADFDKALRVISEAVIQDGTESSAGSGATLQPSDKEDGQRNVIENDCLRVEVDPASGGIVSLVDKRNGREWVDKTSDEPFGGYRYDIYSATDIAEFMRAYGRFFQHWFVQDFGKE
;
A
#
# COMPACT_ATOMS: atom_id res chain seq x y z
N VAL A 1 -4.77 5.36 2.16
CA VAL A 1 -3.73 5.54 1.11
C VAL A 1 -4.11 4.89 -0.23
N ARG A 2 -4.20 3.55 -0.36
CA ARG A 2 -4.52 2.92 -1.68
C ARG A 2 -5.89 3.32 -2.23
N GLU A 3 -6.90 3.29 -1.38
CA GLU A 3 -8.27 3.74 -1.68
C GLU A 3 -8.29 5.21 -2.11
N LEU A 4 -7.77 6.11 -1.26
CA LEU A 4 -7.70 7.55 -1.54
C LEU A 4 -6.97 7.90 -2.85
N ARG A 5 -5.94 7.13 -3.26
CA ARG A 5 -5.31 7.32 -4.58
C ARG A 5 -6.28 7.03 -5.75
N GLY A 6 -7.11 5.99 -5.61
CA GLY A 6 -8.13 5.66 -6.60
C GLY A 6 -9.22 6.74 -6.67
N GLU A 7 -9.63 7.28 -5.53
CA GLU A 7 -10.61 8.36 -5.45
C GLU A 7 -10.09 9.67 -6.06
N LEU A 8 -8.84 10.06 -5.76
CA LEU A 8 -8.19 11.23 -6.37
C LEU A 8 -8.11 11.11 -7.89
N LEU A 9 -7.74 9.95 -8.42
CA LEU A 9 -7.72 9.70 -9.86
C LEU A 9 -9.12 9.83 -10.49
N ALA A 10 -10.14 9.28 -9.82
CA ALA A 10 -11.52 9.39 -10.29
C ALA A 10 -11.97 10.87 -10.33
N LEU A 11 -11.60 11.63 -9.30
CA LEU A 11 -11.89 13.05 -9.19
C LEU A 11 -11.19 13.89 -10.29
N GLU A 12 -9.92 13.61 -10.53
CA GLU A 12 -9.11 14.22 -11.60
C GLU A 12 -9.72 13.95 -12.98
N THR A 13 -10.08 12.68 -13.22
CA THR A 13 -10.72 12.24 -14.47
C THR A 13 -12.07 12.92 -14.66
N LEU A 14 -12.87 13.05 -13.60
CA LEU A 14 -14.16 13.71 -13.64
C LEU A 14 -14.01 15.20 -13.99
N ALA A 15 -13.08 15.92 -13.35
CA ALA A 15 -12.82 17.33 -13.66
C ALA A 15 -12.41 17.52 -15.13
N ALA A 16 -11.52 16.66 -15.63
CA ALA A 16 -11.09 16.71 -17.04
C ALA A 16 -12.22 16.37 -18.02
N THR A 17 -13.11 15.44 -17.66
CA THR A 17 -14.25 15.03 -18.51
C THR A 17 -15.32 16.11 -18.58
N LEU A 18 -15.62 16.78 -17.45
CA LEU A 18 -16.60 17.87 -17.40
C LEU A 18 -16.13 19.09 -18.20
N ASP A 19 -14.84 19.41 -18.16
CA ASP A 19 -14.26 20.49 -18.98
C ASP A 19 -14.04 20.10 -20.45
N TRP A 20 -14.22 18.83 -20.82
CA TRP A 20 -13.83 18.37 -22.15
C TRP A 20 -14.70 19.03 -23.24
N PRO A 21 -14.10 19.80 -24.16
CA PRO A 21 -14.88 20.50 -25.17
C PRO A 21 -15.53 19.51 -26.15
N GLN A 22 -16.81 19.73 -26.47
CA GLN A 22 -17.56 18.88 -27.42
C GLN A 22 -16.96 18.89 -28.83
N GLU A 23 -16.27 19.96 -29.20
CA GLU A 23 -15.51 20.08 -30.45
C GLU A 23 -14.00 20.15 -30.17
N ARG A 24 -13.18 19.54 -31.02
CA ARG A 24 -11.71 19.58 -30.88
C ARG A 24 -11.20 21.01 -31.09
N GLN A 25 -11.00 21.73 -30.00
CA GLN A 25 -10.34 23.04 -29.99
C GLN A 25 -8.84 22.86 -29.67
N HIS A 26 -7.97 23.37 -30.54
CA HIS A 26 -6.53 23.44 -30.23
C HIS A 26 -6.31 24.52 -29.17
N GLY A 27 -5.87 24.14 -27.98
CA GLY A 27 -5.65 25.06 -26.86
C GLY A 27 -6.88 25.35 -25.99
N GLY A 28 -7.84 24.41 -25.91
CA GLY A 28 -9.00 24.52 -25.01
C GLY A 28 -8.57 24.79 -23.56
N ASP A 29 -9.29 25.71 -22.90
CA ASP A 29 -9.03 26.10 -21.50
C ASP A 29 -9.83 25.20 -20.56
N PHE A 30 -9.13 24.37 -19.78
CA PHE A 30 -9.72 23.46 -18.79
C PHE A 30 -9.86 24.18 -17.44
N LEU A 31 -10.87 25.04 -17.33
CA LEU A 31 -11.07 25.94 -16.19
C LEU A 31 -11.38 25.20 -14.88
N LEU A 32 -12.22 24.17 -14.89
CA LEU A 32 -12.50 23.34 -13.72
C LEU A 32 -11.27 22.52 -13.32
N ALA A 33 -10.60 21.87 -14.27
CA ALA A 33 -9.39 21.11 -14.01
C ALA A 33 -8.30 22.00 -13.38
N ARG A 34 -8.12 23.25 -13.88
CA ARG A 34 -7.22 24.24 -13.28
C ARG A 34 -7.60 24.65 -11.86
N LYS A 35 -8.89 24.77 -11.56
CA LYS A 35 -9.36 25.11 -10.20
C LYS A 35 -9.12 23.97 -9.21
N VAL A 36 -9.23 22.74 -9.68
CA VAL A 36 -9.11 21.53 -8.85
C VAL A 36 -7.66 21.09 -8.68
N ALA A 37 -6.80 21.29 -9.69
CA ALA A 37 -5.41 20.83 -9.71
C ALA A 37 -4.61 21.14 -8.43
N PRO A 38 -4.64 22.36 -7.85
CA PRO A 38 -3.85 22.64 -6.65
C PRO A 38 -4.23 21.80 -5.42
N TYR A 39 -5.47 21.30 -5.36
CA TYR A 39 -5.92 20.41 -4.28
C TYR A 39 -5.49 18.97 -4.54
N ILE A 40 -5.63 18.51 -5.79
CA ILE A 40 -5.21 17.18 -6.21
C ILE A 40 -3.69 17.02 -6.08
N ASP A 41 -2.92 18.01 -6.53
CA ASP A 41 -1.46 18.01 -6.46
C ASP A 41 -0.98 17.88 -5.01
N ARG A 42 -1.51 18.69 -4.10
CA ARG A 42 -1.16 18.60 -2.66
C ARG A 42 -1.55 17.26 -2.05
N ALA A 43 -2.73 16.73 -2.39
CA ALA A 43 -3.14 15.42 -1.91
C ALA A 43 -2.20 14.31 -2.41
N TYR A 44 -1.76 14.35 -3.66
CA TYR A 44 -0.74 13.43 -4.17
C TYR A 44 0.62 13.61 -3.49
N GLU A 45 1.07 14.84 -3.26
CA GLU A 45 2.32 15.12 -2.54
C GLU A 45 2.33 14.43 -1.17
N GLU A 46 1.27 14.62 -0.37
CA GLU A 46 1.12 13.97 0.94
C GLU A 46 1.14 12.43 0.83
N LEU A 47 0.49 11.87 -0.19
CA LEU A 47 0.43 10.43 -0.41
C LEU A 47 1.72 9.83 -0.98
N MET A 48 2.57 10.63 -1.63
CA MET A 48 3.89 10.21 -2.10
C MET A 48 4.87 10.05 -0.93
N LEU A 49 4.70 10.79 0.15
CA LEU A 49 5.57 10.68 1.33
C LEU A 49 5.47 9.29 2.00
N PHE A 50 4.41 8.51 1.75
CA PHE A 50 4.35 7.10 2.16
C PHE A 50 5.35 6.17 1.44
N GLY A 51 6.14 6.68 0.50
CA GLY A 51 7.28 5.96 -0.09
C GLY A 51 8.59 6.08 0.70
N GLU A 52 8.67 6.97 1.70
CA GLU A 52 9.90 7.17 2.47
C GLU A 52 10.28 5.89 3.26
N HIS A 53 11.57 5.57 3.33
CA HIS A 53 12.05 4.34 3.99
C HIS A 53 12.12 4.43 5.52
N THR A 54 11.99 5.63 6.09
CA THR A 54 12.17 5.87 7.53
C THR A 54 11.03 6.72 8.05
N TRP A 55 10.24 6.17 8.97
CA TRP A 55 9.12 6.88 9.61
C TRP A 55 9.23 6.83 11.12
N GLY A 56 8.84 7.93 11.74
CA GLY A 56 8.85 8.06 13.18
C GLY A 56 10.26 8.14 13.77
N LEU A 57 10.31 8.28 15.08
CA LEU A 57 11.55 8.25 15.83
C LEU A 57 12.05 6.81 16.01
N ASP A 58 13.37 6.65 16.04
CA ASP A 58 13.99 5.37 16.32
C ASP A 58 13.68 4.92 17.76
N VAL A 59 13.01 3.77 17.88
CA VAL A 59 12.57 3.22 19.16
C VAL A 59 13.75 2.97 20.10
N LYS A 60 14.89 2.55 19.56
CA LYS A 60 16.08 2.13 20.34
C LYS A 60 16.71 3.30 21.07
N SER A 61 16.80 4.45 20.40
CA SER A 61 17.36 5.69 20.95
C SER A 61 16.33 6.54 21.70
N THR A 62 15.03 6.39 21.38
CA THR A 62 13.99 7.27 21.94
C THR A 62 13.40 6.74 23.25
N ILE A 63 13.16 5.44 23.38
CA ILE A 63 12.46 4.88 24.55
C ILE A 63 13.20 3.69 25.17
N LYS A 64 13.01 3.50 26.49
CA LYS A 64 13.34 2.23 27.15
C LYS A 64 12.16 1.28 27.02
N ARG A 65 12.36 0.16 26.33
CA ARG A 65 11.33 -0.86 26.14
C ARG A 65 10.96 -1.52 27.48
N VAL A 66 9.68 -1.46 27.82
CA VAL A 66 9.10 -2.12 28.99
C VAL A 66 7.80 -2.81 28.60
N PHE A 67 7.39 -3.81 29.39
CA PHE A 67 6.25 -4.67 29.08
C PHE A 67 5.32 -4.83 30.30
N GLY A 68 4.11 -5.30 30.08
CA GLY A 68 3.13 -5.55 31.15
C GLY A 68 2.61 -4.26 31.78
N GLU A 69 2.46 -4.25 33.12
CA GLU A 69 1.90 -3.09 33.83
C GLU A 69 2.79 -1.84 33.72
N SER A 70 4.12 -2.03 33.79
CA SER A 70 5.10 -0.95 33.68
C SER A 70 5.02 -0.19 32.35
N PHE A 71 4.52 -0.84 31.29
CA PHE A 71 4.29 -0.18 30.00
C PHE A 71 3.22 0.91 30.08
N ARG A 72 2.15 0.70 30.86
CA ARG A 72 1.06 1.68 30.94
C ARG A 72 1.53 3.00 31.56
N GLU A 73 2.41 2.91 32.55
CA GLU A 73 3.04 4.06 33.19
C GLU A 73 4.07 4.71 32.27
N ALA A 74 4.97 3.91 31.69
CA ALA A 74 6.00 4.41 30.77
C ALA A 74 5.40 5.11 29.54
N ARG A 75 4.27 4.62 29.02
CA ARG A 75 3.57 5.22 27.88
C ARG A 75 3.12 6.67 28.13
N GLN A 76 2.90 7.07 29.39
CA GLN A 76 2.53 8.44 29.75
C GLN A 76 3.75 9.37 29.88
N THR A 77 4.97 8.86 29.76
CA THR A 77 6.19 9.66 29.85
C THR A 77 6.48 10.38 28.54
N GLU A 78 7.22 11.51 28.61
CA GLU A 78 7.56 12.32 27.45
C GLU A 78 8.19 11.53 26.29
N PRO A 79 9.16 10.61 26.50
CA PRO A 79 9.79 9.90 25.40
C PRO A 79 8.80 9.03 24.60
N TYR A 80 7.84 8.41 25.28
CA TYR A 80 6.78 7.62 24.63
C TYR A 80 5.78 8.52 23.93
N LEU A 81 5.37 9.62 24.55
CA LEU A 81 4.45 10.59 23.92
C LEU A 81 5.05 11.20 22.65
N ARG A 82 6.33 11.54 22.69
CA ARG A 82 7.08 12.06 21.53
C ARG A 82 7.22 11.01 20.42
N LEU A 83 7.46 9.75 20.77
CA LEU A 83 7.46 8.64 19.80
C LEU A 83 6.08 8.49 19.15
N GLU A 84 4.99 8.52 19.93
CA GLU A 84 3.63 8.47 19.38
C GLU A 84 3.31 9.67 18.50
N GLU A 85 3.74 10.87 18.88
CA GLU A 85 3.58 12.09 18.09
C GLU A 85 4.28 11.96 16.73
N SER A 86 5.46 11.35 16.68
CA SER A 86 6.17 11.10 15.42
C SER A 86 5.38 10.18 14.47
N TRP A 87 4.61 9.24 15.02
CA TRP A 87 3.73 8.37 14.22
C TRP A 87 2.44 9.08 13.84
N ARG A 88 1.87 9.90 14.73
CA ARG A 88 0.73 10.78 14.40
C ARG A 88 1.08 11.74 13.28
N ALA A 89 2.30 12.30 13.26
CA ALA A 89 2.76 13.16 12.18
C ALA A 89 2.70 12.45 10.82
N LYS A 90 3.04 11.15 10.78
CA LYS A 90 2.91 10.33 9.57
C LYS A 90 1.45 10.06 9.20
N ALA A 91 0.61 9.71 10.17
CA ALA A 91 -0.81 9.49 9.94
C ALA A 91 -1.51 10.74 9.40
N ALA A 92 -1.12 11.93 9.88
CA ALA A 92 -1.65 13.22 9.47
C ALA A 92 -1.45 13.53 7.97
N TYR A 93 -0.59 12.79 7.26
CA TYR A 93 -0.45 12.93 5.81
C TYR A 93 -1.72 12.48 5.10
N VAL A 94 -2.38 11.42 5.62
CA VAL A 94 -3.68 10.96 5.12
C VAL A 94 -4.75 12.00 5.43
N ASP A 95 -4.82 12.49 6.66
CA ASP A 95 -5.81 13.50 7.07
C ASP A 95 -5.74 14.77 6.20
N ARG A 96 -4.52 15.22 5.87
CA ARG A 96 -4.32 16.38 4.99
C ARG A 96 -4.70 16.08 3.53
N ALA A 97 -4.35 14.89 3.03
CA ALA A 97 -4.74 14.46 1.69
C ALA A 97 -6.28 14.35 1.56
N GLU A 98 -6.97 13.80 2.57
CA GLU A 98 -8.44 13.74 2.62
C GLU A 98 -9.05 15.14 2.67
N ALA A 99 -8.49 16.04 3.48
CA ALA A 99 -8.96 17.42 3.55
C ALA A 99 -8.81 18.18 2.22
N ASP A 100 -7.77 17.90 1.43
CA ASP A 100 -7.61 18.47 0.09
C ASP A 100 -8.49 17.76 -0.95
N PHE A 101 -8.69 16.44 -0.86
CA PHE A 101 -9.70 15.73 -1.64
C PHE A 101 -11.10 16.31 -1.44
N ASP A 102 -11.51 16.58 -0.20
CA ASP A 102 -12.82 17.18 0.10
C ASP A 102 -13.00 18.57 -0.52
N LYS A 103 -11.94 19.39 -0.53
CA LYS A 103 -11.98 20.71 -1.17
C LYS A 103 -12.12 20.57 -2.69
N ALA A 104 -11.38 19.66 -3.29
CA ALA A 104 -11.46 19.34 -4.71
C ALA A 104 -12.87 18.85 -5.10
N LEU A 105 -13.44 17.95 -4.29
CA LEU A 105 -14.79 17.43 -4.47
C LEU A 105 -15.86 18.52 -4.37
N ARG A 106 -15.72 19.47 -3.44
CA ARG A 106 -16.63 20.63 -3.35
C ARG A 106 -16.61 21.47 -4.63
N VAL A 107 -15.42 21.78 -5.16
CA VAL A 107 -15.28 22.56 -6.40
C VAL A 107 -15.96 21.86 -7.58
N ILE A 108 -15.79 20.54 -7.72
CA ILE A 108 -16.47 19.77 -8.78
C ILE A 108 -17.97 19.72 -8.54
N SER A 109 -18.41 19.47 -7.30
CA SER A 109 -19.84 19.39 -6.96
C SER A 109 -20.55 20.70 -7.27
N GLU A 110 -19.94 21.84 -6.95
CA GLU A 110 -20.46 23.17 -7.27
C GLU A 110 -20.59 23.38 -8.79
N ALA A 111 -19.61 22.92 -9.58
CA ALA A 111 -19.65 22.99 -11.03
C ALA A 111 -20.74 22.07 -11.63
N VAL A 112 -20.87 20.84 -11.12
CA VAL A 112 -21.92 19.89 -11.53
C VAL A 112 -23.31 20.39 -11.16
N ILE A 113 -23.48 21.09 -10.03
CA ILE A 113 -24.76 21.70 -9.66
C ILE A 113 -25.11 22.88 -10.59
N GLN A 114 -24.11 23.62 -11.07
CA GLN A 114 -24.32 24.70 -12.04
C GLN A 114 -24.72 24.15 -13.43
N ASP A 115 -24.10 23.05 -13.87
CA ASP A 115 -24.41 22.38 -15.15
C ASP A 115 -25.70 21.55 -15.08
N GLY A 116 -25.97 20.91 -13.94
CA GLY A 116 -27.07 19.97 -13.69
C GLY A 116 -28.46 20.60 -13.51
N THR A 117 -28.62 21.90 -13.80
CA THR A 117 -29.97 22.46 -14.08
C THR A 117 -30.50 21.97 -15.43
N GLU A 118 -29.66 21.33 -16.25
CA GLU A 118 -30.07 20.62 -17.46
C GLU A 118 -29.49 19.20 -17.48
N SER A 119 -30.40 18.21 -17.44
CA SER A 119 -30.16 16.80 -17.78
C SER A 119 -29.60 15.88 -16.69
N SER A 120 -30.53 15.13 -16.11
CA SER A 120 -30.30 13.95 -15.27
C SER A 120 -30.13 12.66 -16.09
N ALA A 121 -29.36 11.74 -15.50
CA ALA A 121 -29.52 10.27 -15.47
C ALA A 121 -28.51 9.43 -16.28
N GLY A 122 -27.86 8.49 -15.57
CA GLY A 122 -27.01 7.45 -16.16
C GLY A 122 -26.47 6.45 -15.13
N SER A 123 -27.24 5.37 -14.91
CA SER A 123 -27.04 4.25 -13.98
C SER A 123 -25.76 3.42 -14.21
N GLY A 124 -25.03 3.10 -13.14
CA GLY A 124 -23.89 2.17 -13.14
C GLY A 124 -24.31 0.71 -12.92
N ALA A 125 -23.81 -0.20 -13.76
CA ALA A 125 -24.00 -1.64 -13.64
C ALA A 125 -22.85 -2.28 -12.85
N THR A 126 -23.20 -3.07 -11.82
CA THR A 126 -22.27 -3.83 -11.00
C THR A 126 -22.05 -5.22 -11.60
N LEU A 127 -20.78 -5.61 -11.78
CA LEU A 127 -20.39 -6.97 -12.15
C LEU A 127 -20.21 -7.81 -10.89
N GLN A 128 -20.90 -8.97 -10.81
CA GLN A 128 -20.66 -9.98 -9.79
C GLN A 128 -19.74 -11.08 -10.33
N PRO A 129 -18.77 -11.57 -9.55
CA PRO A 129 -18.03 -12.79 -9.87
C PRO A 129 -18.84 -14.03 -9.50
N SER A 130 -18.85 -15.01 -10.40
CA SER A 130 -19.45 -16.32 -10.21
C SER A 130 -18.36 -17.34 -9.84
N ASP A 131 -18.29 -17.72 -8.57
CA ASP A 131 -17.45 -18.84 -8.12
C ASP A 131 -18.22 -20.15 -8.30
N LYS A 132 -17.68 -21.03 -9.15
CA LYS A 132 -18.06 -22.46 -9.18
C LYS A 132 -17.00 -23.22 -8.40
N GLU A 133 -17.39 -23.81 -7.27
CA GLU A 133 -16.59 -24.80 -6.57
C GLU A 133 -16.46 -26.06 -7.44
N ASP A 134 -15.24 -26.37 -7.87
CA ASP A 134 -14.89 -27.65 -8.49
C ASP A 134 -13.80 -28.37 -7.66
N GLY A 135 -13.90 -29.69 -7.61
CA GLY A 135 -13.38 -30.59 -6.57
C GLY A 135 -11.87 -30.85 -6.56
N GLN A 136 -11.02 -29.89 -6.93
CA GLN A 136 -9.57 -29.99 -6.77
C GLN A 136 -9.08 -28.97 -5.74
N ARG A 137 -9.11 -29.35 -4.45
CA ARG A 137 -8.76 -28.48 -3.30
C ARG A 137 -7.37 -27.81 -3.35
N ASN A 138 -6.51 -28.19 -4.29
CA ASN A 138 -5.11 -27.73 -4.39
C ASN A 138 -4.79 -27.06 -5.74
N VAL A 139 -5.78 -26.87 -6.61
CA VAL A 139 -5.59 -26.29 -7.95
C VAL A 139 -6.43 -25.03 -8.08
N ILE A 140 -5.78 -23.92 -8.43
CA ILE A 140 -6.42 -22.63 -8.69
C ILE A 140 -6.25 -22.35 -10.19
N GLU A 141 -7.35 -22.27 -10.93
CA GLU A 141 -7.31 -22.12 -12.38
C GLU A 141 -8.22 -20.99 -12.86
N ASN A 142 -7.76 -20.26 -13.87
CA ASN A 142 -8.57 -19.31 -14.66
C ASN A 142 -8.29 -19.48 -16.16
N ASP A 143 -8.78 -18.56 -17.00
CA ASP A 143 -8.61 -18.63 -18.45
C ASP A 143 -7.14 -18.59 -18.90
N CYS A 144 -6.26 -17.99 -18.09
CA CYS A 144 -4.87 -17.73 -18.46
C CYS A 144 -3.87 -18.60 -17.71
N LEU A 145 -4.16 -19.00 -16.47
CA LEU A 145 -3.22 -19.63 -15.55
C LEU A 145 -3.84 -20.86 -14.90
N ARG A 146 -3.01 -21.88 -14.68
CA ARG A 146 -3.29 -23.00 -13.76
C ARG A 146 -2.17 -23.06 -12.73
N VAL A 147 -2.54 -22.94 -11.45
CA VAL A 147 -1.63 -22.98 -10.31
C VAL A 147 -1.94 -24.21 -9.47
N GLU A 148 -0.91 -24.96 -9.09
CA GLU A 148 -1.04 -26.10 -8.17
C GLU A 148 -0.16 -25.86 -6.95
N VAL A 149 -0.75 -26.03 -5.77
CA VAL A 149 -0.11 -25.78 -4.48
C VAL A 149 0.01 -27.10 -3.73
N ASP A 150 1.17 -27.36 -3.14
CA ASP A 150 1.33 -28.46 -2.20
C ASP A 150 0.67 -28.10 -0.86
N PRO A 151 -0.38 -28.80 -0.43
CA PRO A 151 -1.08 -28.50 0.81
C PRO A 151 -0.22 -28.76 2.06
N ALA A 152 0.84 -29.56 1.97
CA ALA A 152 1.71 -29.88 3.11
C ALA A 152 2.73 -28.75 3.37
N SER A 153 3.39 -28.25 2.33
CA SER A 153 4.39 -27.17 2.43
C SER A 153 3.82 -25.76 2.22
N GLY A 154 2.64 -25.63 1.59
CA GLY A 154 2.08 -24.36 1.14
C GLY A 154 2.78 -23.76 -0.09
N GLY A 155 3.75 -24.48 -0.67
CA GLY A 155 4.53 -24.06 -1.83
C GLY A 155 3.81 -24.29 -3.16
N ILE A 156 4.08 -23.46 -4.17
CA ILE A 156 3.58 -23.66 -5.53
C ILE A 156 4.46 -24.72 -6.22
N VAL A 157 3.83 -25.82 -6.64
CA VAL A 157 4.51 -26.95 -7.32
C VAL A 157 4.35 -26.92 -8.84
N SER A 158 3.38 -26.14 -9.35
CA SER A 158 3.20 -25.90 -10.78
C SER A 158 2.51 -24.57 -11.02
N LEU A 159 3.00 -23.82 -12.00
CA LEU A 159 2.41 -22.57 -12.50
C LEU A 159 2.48 -22.59 -14.02
N VAL A 160 1.37 -22.94 -14.65
CA VAL A 160 1.27 -23.07 -16.10
C VAL A 160 0.55 -21.87 -16.70
N ASP A 161 1.18 -21.23 -17.68
CA ASP A 161 0.54 -20.27 -18.58
C ASP A 161 -0.18 -21.03 -19.69
N LYS A 162 -1.52 -20.98 -19.69
CA LYS A 162 -2.37 -21.69 -20.65
C LYS A 162 -2.29 -21.13 -22.07
N ARG A 163 -1.81 -19.88 -22.24
CA ARG A 163 -1.72 -19.24 -23.57
C ARG A 163 -0.60 -19.83 -24.41
N ASN A 164 0.49 -20.25 -23.77
CA ASN A 164 1.68 -20.79 -24.44
C ASN A 164 2.08 -22.18 -23.92
N GLY A 165 1.36 -22.72 -22.93
CA GLY A 165 1.64 -24.02 -22.31
C GLY A 165 2.90 -24.05 -21.46
N ARG A 166 3.48 -22.90 -21.12
CA ARG A 166 4.77 -22.83 -20.42
C ARG A 166 4.60 -23.09 -18.93
N GLU A 167 5.42 -24.00 -18.40
CA GLU A 167 5.62 -24.20 -16.96
C GLU A 167 6.64 -23.18 -16.44
N TRP A 168 6.28 -22.50 -15.34
CA TRP A 168 7.11 -21.46 -14.72
C TRP A 168 7.81 -21.96 -13.46
N VAL A 169 7.33 -23.04 -12.84
CA VAL A 169 7.99 -23.64 -11.68
C VAL A 169 9.12 -24.56 -12.14
N ASP A 170 10.31 -24.35 -11.60
CA ASP A 170 11.40 -25.31 -11.72
C ASP A 170 11.13 -26.53 -10.83
N LYS A 171 10.63 -27.61 -11.43
CA LYS A 171 10.31 -28.87 -10.75
C LYS A 171 11.55 -29.67 -10.32
N THR A 172 12.75 -29.18 -10.65
CA THR A 172 14.02 -29.82 -10.25
C THR A 172 14.60 -29.21 -8.98
N SER A 173 14.06 -28.09 -8.50
CA SER A 173 14.45 -27.46 -7.24
C SER A 173 13.88 -28.23 -6.05
N ASP A 174 14.70 -28.43 -5.01
CA ASP A 174 14.26 -28.98 -3.72
C ASP A 174 13.42 -27.97 -2.91
N GLU A 175 13.53 -26.68 -3.23
CA GLU A 175 12.79 -25.60 -2.60
C GLU A 175 11.54 -25.24 -3.42
N PRO A 176 10.37 -25.08 -2.77
CA PRO A 176 9.13 -24.74 -3.45
C PRO A 176 9.12 -23.31 -3.99
N PHE A 177 8.44 -23.11 -5.13
CA PHE A 177 8.24 -21.76 -5.66
C PHE A 177 7.23 -20.98 -4.81
N GLY A 178 7.61 -19.78 -4.37
CA GLY A 178 6.76 -18.95 -3.51
C GLY A 178 6.49 -19.53 -2.12
N GLY A 179 7.30 -20.49 -1.67
CA GLY A 179 7.18 -21.06 -0.32
C GLY A 179 7.57 -20.07 0.78
N TYR A 180 7.03 -20.30 1.98
CA TYR A 180 7.38 -19.56 3.18
C TYR A 180 8.14 -20.48 4.14
N ARG A 181 9.31 -20.03 4.60
CA ARG A 181 10.11 -20.74 5.61
C ARG A 181 10.23 -19.88 6.86
N TYR A 182 9.92 -20.48 8.00
CA TYR A 182 10.06 -19.84 9.30
C TYR A 182 11.27 -20.44 10.04
N ASP A 183 12.39 -19.75 9.97
CA ASP A 183 13.62 -20.15 10.64
C ASP A 183 13.78 -19.40 11.98
N ILE A 184 14.07 -20.13 13.05
CA ILE A 184 14.43 -19.54 14.36
C ILE A 184 15.93 -19.74 14.57
N TYR A 185 16.68 -18.65 14.51
CA TYR A 185 18.13 -18.68 14.73
C TYR A 185 18.47 -18.55 16.20
N SER A 186 19.49 -19.28 16.67
CA SER A 186 20.02 -19.14 18.03
C SER A 186 20.88 -17.88 18.17
N ALA A 187 21.27 -17.56 19.40
CA ALA A 187 22.23 -16.48 19.66
C ALA A 187 23.60 -16.78 19.01
N THR A 188 24.00 -18.05 18.93
CA THR A 188 25.25 -18.47 18.28
C THR A 188 25.21 -18.21 16.78
N ASP A 189 24.11 -18.60 16.12
CA ASP A 189 23.95 -18.42 14.66
C ASP A 189 24.01 -16.93 14.29
N ILE A 190 23.35 -16.09 15.10
CA ILE A 190 23.37 -14.64 14.93
C ILE A 190 24.77 -14.06 15.17
N ALA A 191 25.49 -14.56 16.19
CA ALA A 191 26.85 -14.13 16.46
C ALA A 191 27.82 -14.51 15.31
N GLU A 192 27.66 -15.71 14.73
CA GLU A 192 28.43 -16.14 13.56
C GLU A 192 28.12 -15.26 12.34
N PHE A 193 26.85 -14.97 12.09
CA PHE A 193 26.43 -14.03 11.05
C PHE A 193 27.07 -12.65 11.24
N MET A 194 26.97 -12.09 12.44
CA MET A 194 27.57 -10.79 12.76
C MET A 194 29.09 -10.80 12.59
N ARG A 195 29.76 -11.91 12.93
CA ARG A 195 31.22 -12.05 12.72
C ARG A 195 31.59 -12.14 11.25
N ALA A 196 30.81 -12.87 10.45
CA ALA A 196 31.09 -13.09 9.04
C ALA A 196 30.78 -11.85 8.18
N TYR A 197 29.71 -11.12 8.50
CA TYR A 197 29.19 -10.03 7.67
C TYR A 197 29.31 -8.64 8.30
N GLY A 198 29.49 -8.54 9.62
CA GLY A 198 29.64 -7.27 10.32
C GLY A 198 30.95 -6.59 9.99
N ARG A 199 30.87 -5.44 9.32
CA ARG A 199 32.04 -4.60 9.00
C ARG A 199 32.28 -3.48 10.01
N PHE A 200 31.25 -3.13 10.80
CA PHE A 200 31.32 -2.02 11.76
C PHE A 200 30.40 -2.30 12.95
N PHE A 201 30.99 -2.42 14.15
CA PHE A 201 30.30 -2.83 15.37
C PHE A 201 30.02 -1.63 16.28
N GLN A 202 29.18 -0.71 15.82
CA GLN A 202 28.65 0.35 16.68
C GLN A 202 27.59 -0.21 17.62
N HIS A 203 27.28 0.53 18.70
CA HIS A 203 26.27 0.13 19.67
C HIS A 203 24.92 -0.20 19.02
N TRP A 204 24.49 0.58 18.02
CA TRP A 204 23.24 0.36 17.31
C TRP A 204 23.30 -0.89 16.43
N PHE A 205 24.45 -1.21 15.81
CA PHE A 205 24.59 -2.40 14.97
C PHE A 205 24.36 -3.68 15.78
N VAL A 206 24.88 -3.72 17.01
CA VAL A 206 24.70 -4.86 17.92
C VAL A 206 23.23 -4.99 18.35
N GLN A 207 22.55 -3.88 18.61
CA GLN A 207 21.11 -3.89 18.94
C GLN A 207 20.18 -4.22 17.77
N ASP A 208 20.63 -3.96 16.53
CA ASP A 208 19.85 -4.17 15.31
C ASP A 208 19.93 -5.62 14.82
N PHE A 209 21.14 -6.19 14.85
CA PHE A 209 21.42 -7.49 14.28
C PHE A 209 21.69 -8.58 15.32
N GLY A 210 21.95 -8.21 16.57
CA GLY A 210 22.20 -9.14 17.67
C GLY A 210 20.93 -9.65 18.35
N LYS A 211 21.13 -10.61 19.26
CA LYS A 211 20.13 -11.02 20.25
C LYS A 211 20.61 -10.57 21.63
N GLU A 212 20.05 -9.46 22.13
CA GLU A 212 20.16 -9.01 23.53
C GLU A 212 18.89 -9.35 24.32
#